data_AF-H6Q802-F1
#
_entry.id   AF-H6Q802-F1
#
_cell.length_a   1.000
_cell.length_b   1.000
_cell.length_c   1.000
_cell.angle_alpha   90.00
_cell.angle_beta   90.00
_cell.angle_gamma   90.00
#
_symmetry.space_group_name_H-M   'P 1'
#
loop_
_entity.id
_entity.type
_entity.pdbx_description
1 polymer ?
#
loop_
_entity_poly.entity_id
_entity_poly.type
_entity_poly.pdbx_seq_one_letter_code
_entity_poly.pdbx_strand_id
1 'polypeptide(L)'
;MTAVTTPFFSILASSSSDFWPTSPLLLAVLSPVLAIFLYGLYLWTIGTPQQREHAVDVWIRGVVAGALAASVFFIPPLIGTAIIDIYTAAGGEAGNCLAPLRVDFDPNLARYVHGVENAMKCAIEVYEQTYRRIADTYTNLFQTSTVSGIFAVTSSLSMGIFQIALPFSGAASGALIALTAAKVAAYVAIAFAALAGLGAVLIATERMQTLGAVIVAGAMAMPPVLAGLADAIEPLAEKIPHAQGVLGAISNLNFFDWGKYVYGTGAVAEISAYTALALSVMAAAVAAISYALSRVPQHLSVE
;
A
#
# COMPACT_ATOMS: atom_id res chain seq x y z
N MET A 1 -1.74 23.22 -55.73
CA MET A 1 -0.36 23.09 -55.20
C MET A 1 -0.35 23.93 -53.93
N THR A 2 -0.22 23.43 -52.71
CA THR A 2 0.59 22.33 -52.18
C THR A 2 -0.14 21.62 -51.04
N ALA A 3 -0.01 20.28 -51.00
CA ALA A 3 -0.49 19.44 -49.92
C ALA A 3 0.32 19.67 -48.63
N VAL A 4 -0.36 19.76 -47.49
CA VAL A 4 0.26 19.65 -46.15
C VAL A 4 -0.19 18.32 -45.58
N THR A 5 0.62 17.30 -45.81
CA THR A 5 0.49 15.96 -45.22
C THR A 5 1.16 15.94 -43.85
N THR A 6 0.36 15.53 -42.85
CA THR A 6 0.72 14.76 -41.64
C THR A 6 1.70 15.32 -40.60
N PRO A 7 1.25 15.46 -39.34
CA PRO A 7 2.07 15.30 -38.14
C PRO A 7 1.59 14.11 -37.29
N PHE A 8 1.33 12.95 -37.91
CA PHE A 8 0.90 11.75 -37.16
C PHE A 8 2.07 10.77 -36.90
N PHE A 9 3.19 10.91 -37.61
CA PHE A 9 4.33 9.99 -37.51
C PHE A 9 5.43 10.43 -36.54
N SER A 10 5.39 11.66 -36.01
CA SER A 10 6.39 12.17 -35.06
C SER A 10 6.11 11.80 -33.60
N ILE A 11 4.92 11.30 -33.26
CA ILE A 11 4.57 10.85 -31.90
C ILE A 11 5.08 9.43 -31.62
N LEU A 12 5.41 8.65 -32.65
CA LEU A 12 5.92 7.27 -32.52
C LEU A 12 7.45 7.16 -32.46
N ALA A 13 8.18 8.25 -32.71
CA ALA A 13 9.64 8.18 -32.92
C ALA A 13 10.49 8.83 -31.80
N SER A 14 9.89 9.43 -30.76
CA SER A 14 10.66 10.16 -29.71
C SER A 14 10.72 9.50 -28.33
N SER A 15 10.41 8.20 -28.17
CA SER A 15 10.55 7.53 -26.85
C SER A 15 10.98 6.06 -26.91
N SER A 16 11.71 5.64 -27.95
CA SER A 16 12.07 4.22 -28.13
C SER A 16 13.14 3.69 -27.16
N SER A 17 13.82 4.53 -26.38
CA SER A 17 14.77 4.07 -25.36
C SER A 17 14.13 3.77 -24.00
N ASP A 18 12.98 4.39 -23.70
CA ASP A 18 12.34 4.28 -22.38
C ASP A 18 11.04 3.45 -22.41
N PHE A 19 10.65 2.96 -23.59
CA PHE A 19 9.47 2.09 -23.77
C PHE A 19 9.73 0.63 -23.37
N TRP A 20 10.99 0.24 -23.17
CA TRP A 20 11.30 -1.10 -22.67
C TRP A 20 10.85 -1.22 -21.21
N PRO A 21 10.11 -2.27 -20.85
CA PRO A 21 9.58 -2.44 -19.51
C PRO A 21 10.71 -2.85 -18.56
N THR A 22 11.49 -1.87 -18.08
CA THR A 22 12.57 -2.10 -17.10
C THR A 22 12.02 -2.39 -15.71
N SER A 23 10.76 -2.02 -15.43
CA SER A 23 10.10 -2.34 -14.17
C SER A 23 9.60 -3.79 -14.19
N PRO A 24 10.10 -4.68 -13.30
CA PRO A 24 9.70 -6.09 -13.26
C PRO A 24 8.19 -6.28 -12.96
N LEU A 25 7.57 -5.32 -12.30
CA LEU A 25 6.15 -5.32 -11.95
C LEU A 25 5.26 -5.11 -13.20
N LEU A 26 5.68 -4.28 -14.14
CA LEU A 26 4.96 -4.05 -15.40
C LEU A 26 5.04 -5.27 -16.33
N LEU A 27 6.20 -5.95 -16.35
CA LEU A 27 6.34 -7.25 -17.02
C LEU A 27 5.43 -8.31 -16.40
N ALA A 28 5.38 -8.39 -15.06
CA ALA A 28 4.54 -9.35 -14.36
C ALA A 28 3.06 -9.18 -14.69
N VAL A 29 2.56 -7.93 -14.73
CA VAL A 29 1.15 -7.64 -15.05
C VAL A 29 0.81 -7.82 -16.52
N LEU A 30 1.70 -7.44 -17.44
CA LEU A 30 1.42 -7.56 -18.87
C LEU A 30 1.60 -8.99 -19.41
N SER A 31 2.44 -9.80 -18.79
CA SER A 31 2.73 -11.17 -19.25
C SER A 31 1.48 -12.07 -19.43
N PRO A 32 0.52 -12.16 -18.49
CA PRO A 32 -0.68 -12.98 -18.67
C PRO A 32 -1.63 -12.40 -19.74
N VAL A 33 -1.70 -11.08 -19.88
CA VAL A 33 -2.50 -10.43 -20.94
C VAL A 33 -1.92 -10.76 -22.31
N LEU A 34 -0.60 -10.67 -22.46
CA LEU A 34 0.10 -10.99 -23.70
C LEU A 34 -0.05 -12.47 -24.07
N ALA A 35 -0.05 -13.37 -23.07
CA ALA A 35 -0.28 -14.79 -23.28
C ALA A 35 -1.68 -15.09 -23.88
N ILE A 36 -2.73 -14.37 -23.47
CA ILE A 36 -4.08 -14.51 -24.06
C ILE A 36 -4.08 -14.08 -25.53
N PHE A 37 -3.45 -12.94 -25.85
CA PHE A 37 -3.41 -12.47 -27.23
C PHE A 37 -2.63 -13.42 -28.14
N LEU A 38 -1.51 -13.97 -27.65
CA LEU A 38 -0.75 -15.01 -28.37
C LEU A 38 -1.57 -16.28 -28.56
N TYR A 39 -2.37 -16.68 -27.56
CA TYR A 39 -3.26 -17.83 -27.67
C TYR A 39 -4.36 -17.61 -28.73
N GLY A 40 -4.97 -16.43 -28.78
CA GLY A 40 -5.93 -16.07 -29.84
C GLY A 40 -5.29 -16.05 -31.23
N LEU A 41 -4.05 -15.55 -31.34
CA LEU A 41 -3.29 -15.57 -32.60
C LEU A 41 -2.97 -16.99 -33.07
N TYR A 42 -2.62 -17.89 -32.15
CA TYR A 42 -2.39 -19.30 -32.44
C TYR A 42 -3.65 -19.98 -32.99
N LEU A 43 -4.80 -19.78 -32.32
CA LEU A 43 -6.09 -20.31 -32.78
C LEU A 43 -6.50 -19.76 -34.15
N TRP A 44 -6.22 -18.49 -34.43
CA TRP A 44 -6.53 -17.86 -35.70
C TRP A 44 -5.69 -18.40 -36.86
N THR A 45 -4.39 -18.59 -36.64
CA THR A 45 -3.42 -18.96 -37.69
C THR A 45 -3.41 -20.45 -38.00
N ILE A 46 -3.57 -21.32 -37.00
CA ILE A 46 -3.44 -22.79 -37.15
C ILE A 46 -4.79 -23.50 -37.04
N GLY A 47 -5.85 -22.82 -36.56
CA GLY A 47 -7.11 -23.46 -36.23
C GLY A 47 -8.07 -23.72 -37.39
N THR A 48 -8.97 -24.69 -37.17
CA THR A 48 -10.13 -24.99 -38.02
C THR A 48 -11.16 -23.84 -38.00
N PRO A 49 -12.16 -23.80 -38.91
CA PRO A 49 -13.15 -22.72 -38.96
C PRO A 49 -13.85 -22.44 -37.62
N GLN A 50 -14.24 -23.49 -36.88
CA GLN A 50 -14.79 -23.37 -35.53
C GLN A 50 -13.79 -22.77 -34.52
N GLN A 51 -12.50 -23.09 -34.63
CA GLN A 51 -11.47 -22.54 -33.75
C GLN A 51 -11.18 -21.06 -34.04
N ARG A 52 -11.44 -20.58 -35.26
CA ARG A 52 -11.34 -19.16 -35.61
C ARG A 52 -12.47 -18.33 -35.02
N GLU A 53 -13.67 -18.88 -34.92
CA GLU A 53 -14.78 -18.24 -34.18
C GLU A 53 -14.45 -18.13 -32.68
N HIS A 54 -13.87 -19.18 -32.10
CA HIS A 54 -13.37 -19.13 -30.72
C HIS A 54 -12.20 -18.16 -30.52
N ALA A 55 -11.36 -17.92 -31.53
CA ALA A 55 -10.27 -16.94 -31.45
C ALA A 55 -10.78 -15.50 -31.27
N VAL A 56 -11.93 -15.17 -31.87
CA VAL A 56 -12.55 -13.84 -31.73
C VAL A 56 -13.02 -13.60 -30.30
N ASP A 57 -13.69 -14.59 -29.69
CA ASP A 57 -14.10 -14.54 -28.27
C ASP A 57 -12.88 -14.41 -27.34
N VAL A 58 -11.79 -15.14 -27.61
CA VAL A 58 -10.53 -15.03 -26.86
C VAL A 58 -9.93 -13.62 -26.97
N TRP A 59 -9.97 -12.97 -28.14
CA TRP A 59 -9.48 -11.60 -28.30
C TRP A 59 -10.35 -10.58 -27.57
N ILE A 60 -11.69 -10.72 -27.60
CA ILE A 60 -12.59 -9.84 -26.83
C ILE A 60 -12.28 -9.93 -25.35
N ARG A 61 -12.12 -11.15 -24.81
CA ARG A 61 -11.70 -11.37 -23.41
C ARG A 61 -10.31 -10.81 -23.13
N GLY A 62 -9.39 -10.89 -24.08
CA GLY A 62 -8.06 -10.30 -24.01
C GLY A 62 -8.09 -8.77 -23.92
N VAL A 63 -8.97 -8.11 -24.67
CA VAL A 63 -9.18 -6.66 -24.61
C VAL A 63 -9.76 -6.24 -23.26
N VAL A 64 -10.77 -6.97 -22.76
CA VAL A 64 -11.36 -6.71 -21.43
C VAL A 64 -10.32 -6.91 -20.32
N ALA A 65 -9.56 -8.01 -20.36
CA ALA A 65 -8.47 -8.26 -19.41
C ALA A 65 -7.39 -7.18 -19.50
N GLY A 66 -7.03 -6.72 -20.70
CA GLY A 66 -6.09 -5.64 -20.91
C GLY A 66 -6.58 -4.31 -20.32
N ALA A 67 -7.85 -3.96 -20.52
CA ALA A 67 -8.45 -2.75 -19.94
C ALA A 67 -8.50 -2.82 -18.40
N LEU A 68 -8.86 -3.97 -17.84
CA LEU A 68 -8.86 -4.20 -16.39
C LEU A 68 -7.44 -4.14 -15.82
N ALA A 69 -6.46 -4.77 -16.46
CA ALA A 69 -5.05 -4.70 -16.04
C ALA A 69 -4.51 -3.27 -16.12
N ALA A 70 -4.87 -2.50 -17.14
CA ALA A 70 -4.50 -1.09 -17.25
C ALA A 70 -5.11 -0.28 -16.10
N SER A 71 -6.39 -0.50 -15.77
CA SER A 71 -7.07 0.23 -14.70
C SER A 71 -6.38 0.07 -13.32
N VAL A 72 -5.72 -1.07 -13.08
CA VAL A 72 -4.94 -1.30 -11.85
C VAL A 72 -3.80 -0.30 -11.68
N PHE A 73 -3.24 0.21 -12.78
CA PHE A 73 -2.15 1.19 -12.71
C PHE A 73 -2.65 2.63 -12.62
N PHE A 74 -3.86 2.91 -13.10
CA PHE A 74 -4.43 4.27 -13.10
C PHE A 74 -5.25 4.59 -11.85
N ILE A 75 -5.95 3.61 -11.28
CA ILE A 75 -6.86 3.83 -10.14
C ILE A 75 -6.12 4.15 -8.82
N PRO A 76 -5.05 3.43 -8.40
CA PRO A 76 -4.38 3.73 -7.14
C PRO A 76 -3.82 5.16 -7.06
N PRO A 77 -3.17 5.72 -8.11
CA PRO A 77 -2.76 7.13 -8.13
C PRO A 77 -3.93 8.11 -8.04
N LEU A 78 -5.05 7.85 -8.72
CA LEU A 78 -6.26 8.69 -8.64
C LEU A 78 -6.85 8.70 -7.22
N ILE A 79 -6.85 7.56 -6.54
CA ILE A 79 -7.26 7.47 -5.14
C ILE A 79 -6.23 8.20 -4.26
N GLY A 80 -4.94 8.04 -4.55
CA GLY A 80 -3.85 8.75 -3.88
C GLY A 80 -4.02 10.26 -3.94
N THR A 81 -4.26 10.85 -5.12
CA THR A 81 -4.50 12.29 -5.25
C THR A 81 -5.72 12.75 -4.48
N ALA A 82 -6.83 12.00 -4.56
CA ALA A 82 -8.03 12.34 -3.80
C ALA A 82 -7.77 12.37 -2.28
N ILE A 83 -6.96 11.44 -1.77
CA ILE A 83 -6.55 11.41 -0.36
C ILE A 83 -5.67 12.62 -0.02
N ILE A 84 -4.68 12.97 -0.86
CA ILE A 84 -3.82 14.14 -0.66
C ILE A 84 -4.64 15.43 -0.64
N ASP A 85 -5.58 15.59 -1.58
CA ASP A 85 -6.41 16.80 -1.68
C ASP A 85 -7.30 16.96 -0.44
N ILE A 86 -7.85 15.86 0.09
CA ILE A 86 -8.62 15.88 1.35
C ILE A 86 -7.70 16.24 2.53
N TYR A 87 -6.50 15.68 2.59
CA TYR A 87 -5.53 15.95 3.67
C TYR A 87 -5.03 17.39 3.69
N THR A 88 -4.70 17.93 2.52
CA THR A 88 -4.23 19.31 2.35
C THR A 88 -5.36 20.31 2.60
N ALA A 89 -6.60 19.99 2.18
CA ALA A 89 -7.78 20.79 2.52
C ALA A 89 -8.11 20.78 4.02
N ALA A 90 -7.78 19.69 4.72
CA ALA A 90 -7.91 19.60 6.18
C ALA A 90 -6.79 20.33 6.95
N GLY A 91 -5.85 20.99 6.26
CA GLY A 91 -4.77 21.79 6.86
C GLY A 91 -3.51 20.99 7.21
N GLY A 92 -3.37 19.76 6.71
CA GLY A 92 -2.16 18.96 6.86
C GLY A 92 -1.12 19.28 5.78
N GLU A 93 0.17 19.09 6.11
CA GLU A 93 1.23 19.01 5.08
C GLU A 93 1.11 17.67 4.34
N ALA A 94 1.29 17.69 3.01
CA ALA A 94 1.24 16.46 2.22
C ALA A 94 2.40 15.54 2.62
N GLY A 95 2.08 14.30 3.02
CA GLY A 95 3.08 13.34 3.46
C GLY A 95 4.01 12.85 2.34
N ASN A 96 5.22 12.44 2.74
CA ASN A 96 6.29 12.07 1.83
C ASN A 96 6.05 10.74 1.13
N CYS A 97 5.31 9.80 1.74
CA CYS A 97 5.05 8.48 1.17
C CYS A 97 3.86 8.45 0.19
N LEU A 98 2.88 9.37 0.29
CA LEU A 98 1.84 9.55 -0.75
C LEU A 98 2.30 10.41 -1.92
N ALA A 99 3.32 11.26 -1.77
CA ALA A 99 3.78 12.13 -2.83
C ALA A 99 4.08 11.40 -4.17
N PRO A 100 4.67 10.18 -4.18
CA PRO A 100 4.89 9.41 -5.41
C PRO A 100 3.60 8.86 -6.06
N LEU A 101 2.47 8.87 -5.34
CA LEU A 101 1.14 8.52 -5.83
C LEU A 101 0.35 9.73 -6.33
N ARG A 102 0.91 10.95 -6.24
CA ARG A 102 0.29 12.15 -6.80
C ARG A 102 0.38 12.09 -8.31
N VAL A 103 -0.77 12.21 -8.97
CA VAL A 103 -0.86 12.27 -10.43
C VAL A 103 -0.40 13.65 -10.90
N ASP A 104 0.86 13.74 -11.30
CA ASP A 104 1.16 14.49 -12.51
C ASP A 104 0.87 13.52 -13.66
N PHE A 105 -0.08 13.84 -14.55
CA PHE A 105 -0.45 12.98 -15.68
C PHE A 105 0.72 12.84 -16.66
N ASP A 106 1.73 12.05 -16.29
CA ASP A 106 2.84 11.66 -17.13
C ASP A 106 2.38 10.48 -17.99
N PRO A 107 2.47 10.49 -19.32
CA PRO A 107 2.07 9.34 -20.15
C PRO A 107 2.98 8.11 -19.94
N ASN A 108 4.06 8.22 -19.16
CA ASN A 108 5.00 7.14 -18.95
C ASN A 108 4.54 6.13 -17.88
N LEU A 109 3.98 5.00 -18.34
CA LEU A 109 3.52 3.88 -17.50
C LEU A 109 4.62 3.35 -16.55
N ALA A 110 5.90 3.38 -16.96
CA ALA A 110 7.01 2.92 -16.12
C ALA A 110 7.26 3.83 -14.92
N ARG A 111 7.03 5.15 -15.06
CA ARG A 111 7.16 6.10 -13.94
C ARG A 111 6.05 5.89 -12.89
N TYR A 112 4.83 5.58 -13.30
CA TYR A 112 3.75 5.25 -12.37
C TYR A 112 4.00 3.97 -11.58
N VAL A 113 4.48 2.93 -12.25
CA VAL A 113 4.79 1.66 -11.58
C VAL A 113 5.89 1.84 -10.55
N HIS A 114 6.92 2.62 -10.86
CA HIS A 114 7.93 3.00 -9.88
C HIS A 114 7.39 3.87 -8.76
N GLY A 115 6.42 4.75 -9.01
CA GLY A 115 5.74 5.54 -7.98
C GLY A 115 5.06 4.66 -6.92
N VAL A 116 4.29 3.66 -7.34
CA VAL A 116 3.63 2.71 -6.43
C VAL A 116 4.66 1.89 -5.64
N GLU A 117 5.72 1.40 -6.29
CA GLU A 117 6.77 0.63 -5.62
C GLU A 117 7.53 1.48 -4.59
N ASN A 118 7.86 2.72 -4.93
CA ASN A 118 8.56 3.65 -4.04
C ASN A 118 7.68 4.08 -2.86
N ALA A 119 6.39 4.34 -3.10
CA ALA A 119 5.42 4.64 -2.04
C ALA A 119 5.30 3.48 -1.04
N MET A 120 5.24 2.23 -1.52
CA MET A 120 5.17 1.06 -0.64
C MET A 120 6.48 0.80 0.11
N LYS A 121 7.64 1.04 -0.51
CA LYS A 121 8.94 0.98 0.19
C LYS A 121 9.03 2.03 1.30
N CYS A 122 8.61 3.27 1.01
CA CYS A 122 8.51 4.34 2.00
C CYS A 122 7.61 3.93 3.18
N ALA A 123 6.40 3.43 2.90
CA ALA A 123 5.48 2.97 3.93
C ALA A 123 6.05 1.84 4.80
N ILE A 124 6.71 0.85 4.19
CA ILE A 124 7.39 -0.24 4.91
C ILE A 124 8.46 0.30 5.85
N GLU A 125 9.26 1.25 5.37
CA GLU A 125 10.32 1.87 6.16
C GLU A 125 9.75 2.65 7.36
N VAL A 126 8.72 3.47 7.15
CA VAL A 126 8.05 4.22 8.23
C VAL A 126 7.47 3.28 9.29
N TYR A 127 6.79 2.20 8.88
CA TYR A 127 6.25 1.22 9.82
C TYR A 127 7.34 0.51 10.61
N GLU A 128 8.45 0.15 9.95
CA GLU A 128 9.57 -0.51 10.61
C GLU A 128 10.30 0.41 11.58
N GLN A 129 10.56 1.65 11.19
CA GLN A 129 11.18 2.66 12.07
C GLN A 129 10.28 2.94 13.29
N THR A 130 8.98 3.09 13.07
CA THR A 130 8.00 3.30 14.16
C THR A 130 7.93 2.08 15.09
N TYR A 131 7.91 0.87 14.53
CA TYR A 131 7.96 -0.37 15.30
C TYR A 131 9.21 -0.44 16.20
N ARG A 132 10.39 -0.18 15.63
CA ARG A 132 11.66 -0.19 16.37
C ARG A 132 11.66 0.86 17.47
N ARG A 133 11.19 2.08 17.19
CA ARG A 133 11.09 3.15 18.19
C ARG A 133 10.19 2.78 19.37
N ILE A 134 9.03 2.18 19.11
CA ILE A 134 8.12 1.69 20.17
C ILE A 134 8.77 0.54 20.94
N ALA A 135 9.37 -0.44 20.25
CA ALA A 135 9.99 -1.60 20.87
C ALA A 135 11.19 -1.21 21.76
N ASP A 136 12.02 -0.27 21.32
CA ASP A 136 13.16 0.24 22.09
C ASP A 136 12.67 0.99 23.34
N THR A 137 11.65 1.85 23.19
CA THR A 137 11.06 2.59 24.32
C THR A 137 10.44 1.63 25.34
N TYR A 138 9.71 0.62 24.86
CA TYR A 138 9.11 -0.43 25.67
C TYR A 138 10.17 -1.23 26.44
N THR A 139 11.23 -1.68 25.75
CA THR A 139 12.31 -2.46 26.36
C THR A 139 13.06 -1.65 27.42
N ASN A 140 13.34 -0.38 27.14
CA ASN A 140 14.00 0.50 28.10
C ASN A 140 13.13 0.76 29.34
N LEU A 141 11.82 1.02 29.17
CA LEU A 141 10.88 1.19 30.30
C LEU A 141 10.86 -0.05 31.21
N PHE A 142 10.85 -1.26 30.63
CA PHE A 142 10.89 -2.51 31.40
C PHE A 142 12.24 -2.80 32.05
N GLN A 143 13.36 -2.45 31.40
CA GLN A 143 14.68 -2.56 32.01
C GLN A 143 14.82 -1.57 33.19
N THR A 144 14.37 -0.33 33.01
CA THR A 144 14.35 0.68 34.09
C THR A 144 13.43 0.27 35.23
N SER A 145 12.24 -0.31 34.94
CA SER A 145 11.35 -0.81 35.99
C SER A 145 11.98 -1.97 36.76
N THR A 146 12.64 -2.90 36.06
CA THR A 146 13.33 -4.04 36.68
C THR A 146 14.48 -3.58 37.58
N VAL A 147 15.32 -2.65 37.11
CA VAL A 147 16.41 -2.06 37.91
C VAL A 147 15.84 -1.29 39.10
N SER A 148 14.83 -0.45 38.91
CA SER A 148 14.21 0.30 40.01
C SER A 148 13.52 -0.60 41.04
N GLY A 149 12.96 -1.73 40.62
CA GLY A 149 12.38 -2.76 41.49
C GLY A 149 13.42 -3.47 42.35
N ILE A 150 14.67 -3.60 41.87
CA ILE A 150 15.81 -4.06 42.67
C ILE A 150 16.19 -3.00 43.72
N PHE A 151 16.04 -1.71 43.41
CA PHE A 151 16.47 -0.61 44.28
C PHE A 151 15.42 -0.10 45.28
N ALA A 152 14.11 -0.25 45.05
CA ALA A 152 13.10 0.23 45.99
C ALA A 152 11.70 -0.38 45.77
N VAL A 153 11.36 -1.43 46.54
CA VAL A 153 9.97 -1.92 46.65
C VAL A 153 9.05 -0.94 47.42
N THR A 154 9.60 0.15 47.99
CA THR A 154 8.87 1.07 48.88
C THR A 154 8.93 2.56 48.53
N SER A 155 9.57 2.98 47.43
CA SER A 155 9.65 4.41 47.08
C SER A 155 8.53 4.83 46.11
N SER A 156 8.03 6.06 46.24
CA SER A 156 7.04 6.66 45.34
C SER A 156 7.46 6.66 43.87
N LEU A 157 8.77 6.60 43.62
CA LEU A 157 9.36 6.57 42.28
C LEU A 157 9.12 5.22 41.59
N SER A 158 9.29 4.09 42.28
CA SER A 158 9.02 2.78 41.67
C SER A 158 7.53 2.58 41.39
N MET A 159 6.67 3.04 42.30
CA MET A 159 5.22 3.00 42.12
C MET A 159 4.76 3.87 40.92
N GLY A 160 5.39 5.03 40.70
CA GLY A 160 5.14 5.90 39.53
C GLY A 160 5.59 5.28 38.20
N ILE A 161 6.75 4.61 38.18
CA ILE A 161 7.23 3.88 36.99
C ILE A 161 6.21 2.78 36.60
N PHE A 162 5.72 2.01 37.58
CA PHE A 162 4.73 0.96 37.33
C PHE A 162 3.39 1.52 36.81
N GLN A 163 2.92 2.65 37.33
CA GLN A 163 1.65 3.27 36.89
C GLN A 163 1.69 3.75 35.43
N ILE A 164 2.86 4.04 34.88
CA ILE A 164 3.02 4.48 33.48
C ILE A 164 3.41 3.31 32.58
N ALA A 165 4.23 2.38 33.08
CA ALA A 165 4.63 1.19 32.34
C ALA A 165 3.44 0.30 31.98
N LEU A 166 2.44 0.18 32.85
CA LEU A 166 1.23 -0.63 32.61
C LEU A 166 0.38 -0.14 31.42
N PRO A 167 -0.10 1.12 31.36
CA PRO A 167 -0.88 1.61 30.23
C PRO A 167 -0.04 1.72 28.95
N PHE A 168 1.24 2.10 29.06
CA PHE A 168 2.15 2.10 27.92
C PHE A 168 2.33 0.68 27.36
N SER A 169 2.41 -0.34 28.22
CA SER A 169 2.54 -1.73 27.80
C SER A 169 1.33 -2.21 26.99
N GLY A 170 0.11 -1.93 27.48
CA GLY A 170 -1.11 -2.27 26.74
C GLY A 170 -1.17 -1.60 25.37
N ALA A 171 -0.87 -0.29 25.31
CA ALA A 171 -0.86 0.46 24.07
C ALA A 171 0.25 -0.01 23.10
N ALA A 172 1.46 -0.24 23.61
CA ALA A 172 2.61 -0.68 22.83
C ALA A 172 2.38 -2.06 22.21
N SER A 173 1.86 -3.04 22.96
CA SER A 173 1.56 -4.36 22.40
C SER A 173 0.55 -4.29 21.26
N GLY A 174 -0.51 -3.49 21.40
CA GLY A 174 -1.49 -3.27 20.34
C GLY A 174 -0.90 -2.59 19.11
N ALA A 175 -0.11 -1.53 19.32
CA ALA A 175 0.56 -0.82 18.23
C ALA A 175 1.60 -1.67 17.50
N LEU A 176 2.41 -2.47 18.21
CA LEU A 176 3.41 -3.36 17.60
C LEU A 176 2.73 -4.43 16.72
N ILE A 177 1.63 -5.02 17.18
CA ILE A 177 0.86 -5.99 16.37
C ILE A 177 0.24 -5.29 15.15
N ALA A 178 -0.34 -4.11 15.32
CA ALA A 178 -0.97 -3.40 14.22
C ALA A 178 0.05 -2.90 13.17
N LEU A 179 1.22 -2.43 13.60
CA LEU A 179 2.31 -2.02 12.70
C LEU A 179 2.93 -3.20 11.95
N THR A 180 3.07 -4.35 12.60
CA THR A 180 3.51 -5.58 11.91
C THR A 180 2.48 -6.04 10.89
N ALA A 181 1.19 -6.00 11.21
CA ALA A 181 0.12 -6.28 10.27
C ALA A 181 0.13 -5.30 9.08
N ALA A 182 0.32 -4.00 9.32
CA ALA A 182 0.42 -2.98 8.28
C ALA A 182 1.65 -3.20 7.37
N LYS A 183 2.81 -3.54 7.95
CA LYS A 183 4.02 -3.89 7.18
C LYS A 183 3.81 -5.13 6.32
N VAL A 184 3.20 -6.19 6.86
CA VAL A 184 2.85 -7.39 6.08
C VAL A 184 1.87 -7.04 4.97
N ALA A 185 0.84 -6.24 5.26
CA ALA A 185 -0.12 -5.77 4.27
C ALA A 185 0.55 -4.98 3.13
N ALA A 186 1.60 -4.20 3.41
CA ALA A 186 2.34 -3.48 2.39
C ALA A 186 3.11 -4.42 1.44
N TYR A 187 3.75 -5.48 1.96
CA TYR A 187 4.34 -6.52 1.09
C TYR A 187 3.29 -7.25 0.27
N VAL A 188 2.15 -7.57 0.88
CA VAL A 188 1.04 -8.23 0.20
C VAL A 188 0.44 -7.33 -0.89
N ALA A 189 0.39 -6.01 -0.68
CA ALA A 189 -0.06 -5.05 -1.68
C ALA A 189 0.85 -5.05 -2.92
N ILE A 190 2.18 -5.12 -2.75
CA ILE A 190 3.13 -5.27 -3.86
C ILE A 190 2.88 -6.59 -4.60
N ALA A 191 2.65 -7.69 -3.87
CA ALA A 191 2.34 -8.99 -4.48
C ALA A 191 1.03 -8.97 -5.27
N PHE A 192 -0.03 -8.35 -4.73
CA PHE A 192 -1.30 -8.18 -5.45
C PHE A 192 -1.13 -7.32 -6.70
N ALA A 193 -0.34 -6.24 -6.64
CA ALA A 193 -0.03 -5.41 -7.80
C ALA A 193 0.68 -6.22 -8.89
N ALA A 194 1.65 -7.06 -8.54
CA ALA A 194 2.33 -7.93 -9.50
C ALA A 194 1.40 -9.01 -10.11
N LEU A 195 0.45 -9.53 -9.32
CA LEU A 195 -0.52 -10.55 -9.75
C LEU A 195 -1.75 -9.96 -10.45
N ALA A 196 -1.90 -8.64 -10.50
CA ALA A 196 -3.11 -8.00 -10.96
C ALA A 196 -3.43 -8.29 -12.43
N GLY A 197 -2.42 -8.49 -13.27
CA GLY A 197 -2.59 -8.94 -14.65
C GLY A 197 -3.25 -10.31 -14.74
N LEU A 198 -2.82 -11.22 -13.88
CA LEU A 198 -3.42 -12.56 -13.78
C LEU A 198 -4.83 -12.45 -13.20
N GLY A 199 -5.04 -11.57 -12.22
CA GLY A 199 -6.37 -11.26 -11.70
C GLY A 199 -7.34 -10.74 -12.78
N ALA A 200 -6.88 -9.85 -13.66
CA ALA A 200 -7.68 -9.32 -14.77
C ALA A 200 -8.05 -10.41 -15.79
N VAL A 201 -7.13 -11.33 -16.08
CA VAL A 201 -7.39 -12.53 -16.88
C VAL A 201 -8.41 -13.45 -16.21
N LEU A 202 -8.31 -13.64 -14.89
CA LEU A 202 -9.27 -14.45 -14.14
C LEU A 202 -10.67 -13.82 -14.08
N ILE A 203 -10.80 -12.49 -14.14
CA ILE A 203 -12.10 -11.81 -14.28
C ILE A 203 -12.68 -12.01 -15.68
N ALA A 204 -11.83 -11.93 -16.71
CA ALA A 204 -12.25 -12.17 -18.10
C ALA A 204 -12.59 -13.64 -18.38
N THR A 205 -12.20 -14.56 -17.50
CA THR A 205 -12.50 -15.99 -17.61
C THR A 205 -13.53 -16.42 -16.56
N GLU A 206 -14.66 -16.96 -16.98
CA GLU A 206 -15.83 -17.05 -16.09
C GLU A 206 -15.68 -17.93 -14.85
N ARG A 207 -14.67 -18.81 -14.84
CA ARG A 207 -14.51 -19.84 -13.81
C ARG A 207 -13.86 -19.34 -12.51
N MET A 208 -13.16 -18.19 -12.54
CA MET A 208 -12.40 -17.68 -11.38
C MET A 208 -12.59 -16.17 -11.13
N GLN A 209 -13.73 -15.63 -11.54
CA GLN A 209 -14.01 -14.19 -11.52
C GLN A 209 -13.90 -13.57 -10.14
N THR A 210 -14.39 -14.24 -9.10
CA THR A 210 -14.34 -13.74 -7.72
C THR A 210 -12.92 -13.65 -7.19
N LEU A 211 -12.07 -14.63 -7.49
CA LEU A 211 -10.67 -14.62 -7.11
C LEU A 211 -9.91 -13.51 -7.85
N GLY A 212 -10.14 -13.36 -9.15
CA GLY A 212 -9.55 -12.30 -9.96
C GLY A 212 -9.96 -10.91 -9.48
N ALA A 213 -11.23 -10.73 -9.13
CA ALA A 213 -11.78 -9.49 -8.60
C ALA A 213 -11.17 -9.10 -7.24
N VAL A 214 -10.83 -10.07 -6.38
CA VAL A 214 -10.13 -9.81 -5.11
C VAL A 214 -8.69 -9.36 -5.35
N ILE A 215 -7.97 -10.02 -6.25
CA ILE A 215 -6.58 -9.67 -6.58
C ILE A 215 -6.50 -8.25 -7.15
N VAL A 216 -7.37 -7.94 -8.12
CA VAL A 216 -7.43 -6.62 -8.77
C VAL A 216 -7.87 -5.53 -7.79
N ALA A 217 -8.88 -5.79 -6.96
CA ALA A 217 -9.32 -4.86 -5.92
C ALA A 217 -8.24 -4.57 -4.87
N GLY A 218 -7.53 -5.61 -4.42
CA GLY A 218 -6.39 -5.48 -3.51
C GLY A 218 -5.29 -4.59 -4.09
N ALA A 219 -4.92 -4.83 -5.34
CA ALA A 219 -3.92 -4.02 -6.03
C ALA A 219 -4.32 -2.54 -6.18
N MET A 220 -5.61 -2.24 -6.33
CA MET A 220 -6.13 -0.88 -6.48
C MET A 220 -6.21 -0.11 -5.15
N ALA A 221 -6.74 -0.75 -4.10
CA ALA A 221 -7.10 -0.07 -2.86
C ALA A 221 -6.00 -0.12 -1.79
N MET A 222 -5.22 -1.20 -1.72
CA MET A 222 -4.23 -1.37 -0.65
C MET A 222 -3.09 -0.33 -0.69
N PRO A 223 -2.47 -0.03 -1.85
CA PRO A 223 -1.34 0.90 -1.89
C PRO A 223 -1.66 2.32 -1.38
N PRO A 224 -2.70 3.03 -1.86
CA PRO A 224 -2.96 4.39 -1.40
C PRO A 224 -3.38 4.45 0.08
N VAL A 225 -4.10 3.44 0.58
CA VAL A 225 -4.51 3.38 2.00
C VAL A 225 -3.32 3.16 2.92
N LEU A 226 -2.38 2.28 2.55
CA LEU A 226 -1.17 2.03 3.34
C LEU A 226 -0.18 3.21 3.27
N ALA A 227 0.02 3.80 2.10
CA ALA A 227 0.82 5.02 1.99
C ALA A 227 0.24 6.12 2.90
N GLY A 228 -1.09 6.29 2.92
CA GLY A 228 -1.75 7.32 3.74
C GLY A 228 -1.68 7.05 5.22
N LEU A 229 -1.72 5.78 5.60
CA LEU A 229 -1.47 5.38 6.97
C LEU A 229 -0.03 5.67 7.40
N ALA A 230 0.96 5.45 6.54
CA ALA A 230 2.36 5.73 6.86
C ALA A 230 2.58 7.24 7.10
N ASP A 231 2.04 8.07 6.21
CA ASP A 231 2.11 9.53 6.35
C ASP A 231 1.38 10.05 7.59
N ALA A 232 0.26 9.42 7.96
CA ALA A 232 -0.45 9.77 9.19
C ALA A 232 0.36 9.41 10.45
N ILE A 233 1.09 8.28 10.45
CA ILE A 233 1.82 7.77 11.62
C ILE A 233 3.17 8.48 11.82
N GLU A 234 3.84 8.92 10.75
CA GLU A 234 5.15 9.57 10.81
C GLU A 234 5.23 10.72 11.85
N PRO A 235 4.34 11.73 11.86
CA PRO A 235 4.38 12.82 12.84
C PRO A 235 4.01 12.36 14.27
N LEU A 236 3.26 11.26 14.41
CA LEU A 236 2.96 10.65 15.70
C LEU A 236 4.17 9.90 16.26
N ALA A 237 4.95 9.25 15.39
CA ALA A 237 6.16 8.54 15.77
C ALA A 237 7.23 9.48 16.34
N GLU A 238 7.30 10.74 15.88
CA GLU A 238 8.21 11.76 16.42
C GLU A 238 7.88 12.18 17.86
N LYS A 239 6.60 12.09 18.25
CA LYS A 239 6.15 12.40 19.62
C LYS A 239 6.53 11.31 20.62
N ILE A 240 6.99 10.14 20.14
CA ILE A 240 7.44 9.04 21.00
C ILE A 240 8.84 9.39 21.54
N PRO A 241 9.02 9.46 22.87
CA PRO A 241 10.29 9.85 23.46
C PRO A 241 11.41 8.90 23.03
N HIS A 242 12.55 9.44 22.59
CA HIS A 242 13.72 8.62 22.31
C HIS A 242 14.30 8.11 23.62
N ALA A 243 14.50 6.79 23.71
CA ALA A 243 15.12 6.17 24.87
C ALA A 243 16.56 6.68 25.05
N GLN A 244 16.76 7.60 25.98
CA GLN A 244 18.08 7.83 26.55
C GLN A 244 18.40 6.62 27.43
N GLY A 245 19.49 5.90 27.14
CA GLY A 245 19.80 4.62 27.77
C GLY A 245 19.79 4.64 29.31
N VAL A 246 19.73 3.44 29.90
CA VAL A 246 19.52 3.18 31.35
C VAL A 246 20.35 4.07 32.29
N LEU A 247 21.61 4.39 31.94
CA LEU A 247 22.48 5.25 32.75
C LEU A 247 22.13 6.76 32.70
N GLY A 248 21.54 7.25 31.61
CA GLY A 248 21.05 8.64 31.48
C GLY A 248 19.71 8.87 32.20
N ALA A 249 18.87 7.83 32.25
CA ALA A 249 17.61 7.85 33.00
C ALA A 249 17.83 7.87 34.52
N ILE A 250 18.93 7.29 35.01
CA ILE A 250 19.27 7.26 36.44
C ILE A 250 20.09 8.50 36.85
N SER A 251 20.89 9.11 35.96
CA SER A 251 21.67 10.31 36.30
C SER A 251 20.85 11.62 36.25
N ASN A 252 19.78 11.67 35.46
CA ASN A 252 18.80 12.77 35.44
C ASN A 252 17.62 12.52 36.41
N LEU A 253 17.92 12.22 37.68
CA LEU A 253 16.93 12.06 38.76
C LEU A 253 16.20 13.36 39.14
N ASN A 254 16.57 14.50 38.56
CA ASN A 254 15.79 15.73 38.67
C ASN A 254 14.58 15.61 37.75
N PHE A 255 13.45 15.19 38.31
CA PHE A 255 12.13 15.18 37.66
C PHE A 255 12.15 14.54 36.27
N PHE A 256 12.01 13.22 36.25
CA PHE A 256 11.47 12.53 35.08
C PHE A 256 10.28 13.34 34.55
N ASP A 257 10.37 13.78 33.30
CA ASP A 257 9.38 14.62 32.63
C ASP A 257 8.19 13.73 32.24
N TRP A 258 7.49 13.19 33.26
CA TRP A 258 6.48 12.12 33.16
C TRP A 258 5.40 12.43 32.14
N GLY A 259 5.09 13.71 31.95
CA GLY A 259 4.20 14.18 30.89
C GLY A 259 4.59 13.62 29.52
N LYS A 260 5.88 13.57 29.17
CA LYS A 260 6.36 13.06 27.87
C LYS A 260 6.03 11.59 27.64
N TYR A 261 6.05 10.75 28.68
CA TYR A 261 5.68 9.33 28.57
C TYR A 261 4.16 9.13 28.54
N VAL A 262 3.39 9.97 29.23
CA VAL A 262 1.92 9.99 29.13
C VAL A 262 1.47 10.45 27.74
N TYR A 263 2.06 11.52 27.21
CA TYR A 263 1.84 11.99 25.84
C TYR A 263 2.29 10.95 24.80
N GLY A 264 3.42 10.27 25.03
CA GLY A 264 3.90 9.16 24.20
C GLY A 264 2.95 7.96 24.22
N THR A 265 2.33 7.64 25.37
CA THR A 265 1.31 6.58 25.48
C THR A 265 0.08 6.91 24.64
N GLY A 266 -0.37 8.18 24.66
CA GLY A 266 -1.45 8.66 23.81
C GLY A 266 -1.12 8.52 22.32
N ALA A 267 0.09 8.92 21.90
CA ALA A 267 0.52 8.76 20.52
C ALA A 267 0.58 7.29 20.06
N VAL A 268 1.06 6.38 20.92
CA VAL A 268 1.09 4.93 20.61
C VAL A 268 -0.32 4.35 20.51
N ALA A 269 -1.25 4.77 21.37
CA ALA A 269 -2.66 4.39 21.28
C ALA A 269 -3.30 4.90 19.98
N GLU A 270 -3.05 6.16 19.60
CA GLU A 270 -3.53 6.74 18.33
C GLU A 270 -2.99 5.98 17.12
N ILE A 271 -1.71 5.59 17.10
CA ILE A 271 -1.13 4.76 16.04
C ILE A 271 -1.89 3.44 15.90
N SER A 272 -2.20 2.76 17.00
CA SER A 272 -3.00 1.51 16.96
C SER A 272 -4.42 1.73 16.40
N ALA A 273 -5.03 2.87 16.70
CA ALA A 273 -6.38 3.20 16.22
C ALA A 273 -6.37 3.54 14.73
N TYR A 274 -5.41 4.35 14.27
CA TYR A 274 -5.25 4.70 12.86
C TYR A 274 -4.94 3.48 12.00
N THR A 275 -4.05 2.60 12.46
CA THR A 275 -3.72 1.34 11.76
C THR A 275 -4.92 0.42 11.66
N ALA A 276 -5.68 0.23 12.74
CA ALA A 276 -6.90 -0.57 12.72
C ALA A 276 -7.96 0.02 11.78
N LEU A 277 -8.15 1.35 11.81
CA LEU A 277 -9.08 2.04 10.93
C LEU A 277 -8.68 1.88 9.46
N ALA A 278 -7.40 2.11 9.12
CA ALA A 278 -6.91 1.96 7.76
C ALA A 278 -7.06 0.52 7.24
N LEU A 279 -6.75 -0.50 8.05
CA LEU A 279 -6.97 -1.90 7.68
C LEU A 279 -8.45 -2.22 7.48
N SER A 280 -9.35 -1.63 8.27
CA SER A 280 -10.80 -1.80 8.09
C SER A 280 -11.32 -1.13 6.82
N VAL A 281 -10.85 0.08 6.51
CA VAL A 281 -11.18 0.80 5.27
C VAL A 281 -10.66 0.05 4.06
N MET A 282 -9.45 -0.48 4.13
CA MET A 282 -8.87 -1.33 3.11
C MET A 282 -9.73 -2.58 2.87
N ALA A 283 -10.10 -3.32 3.93
CA ALA A 283 -10.93 -4.51 3.80
C ALA A 283 -12.30 -4.20 3.18
N ALA A 284 -12.93 -3.08 3.58
CA ALA A 284 -14.19 -2.63 3.02
C ALA A 284 -14.06 -2.21 1.54
N ALA A 285 -13.01 -1.47 1.18
CA ALA A 285 -12.75 -1.04 -0.19
C ALA A 285 -12.48 -2.24 -1.10
N VAL A 286 -11.65 -3.20 -0.65
CA VAL A 286 -11.38 -4.44 -1.39
C VAL A 286 -12.68 -5.20 -1.59
N ALA A 287 -13.50 -5.42 -0.55
CA ALA A 287 -14.77 -6.12 -0.68
C ALA A 287 -15.75 -5.43 -1.65
N ALA A 288 -15.86 -4.09 -1.59
CA ALA A 288 -16.74 -3.32 -2.46
C ALA A 288 -16.31 -3.38 -3.93
N ILE A 289 -15.01 -3.19 -4.21
CA ILE A 289 -14.46 -3.26 -5.58
C ILE A 289 -14.54 -4.69 -6.10
N SER A 290 -14.23 -5.70 -5.29
CA SER A 290 -14.37 -7.10 -5.68
C SER A 290 -15.80 -7.45 -6.05
N TYR A 291 -16.77 -6.96 -5.29
CA TYR A 291 -18.18 -7.15 -5.59
C TYR A 291 -18.57 -6.49 -6.92
N ALA A 292 -18.14 -5.24 -7.15
CA ALA A 292 -18.40 -4.53 -8.40
C ALA A 292 -17.78 -5.25 -9.61
N LEU A 293 -16.52 -5.67 -9.51
CA LEU A 293 -15.81 -6.38 -10.58
C LEU A 293 -16.36 -7.78 -10.86
N SER A 294 -16.86 -8.48 -9.83
CA SER A 294 -17.47 -9.81 -10.01
C SER A 294 -18.77 -9.78 -10.83
N ARG A 295 -19.42 -8.62 -10.95
CA ARG A 295 -20.66 -8.43 -11.73
C ARG A 295 -20.41 -8.03 -13.19
N VAL A 296 -19.23 -7.51 -13.53
CA VAL A 296 -18.86 -7.09 -14.89
C VAL A 296 -19.13 -8.18 -15.95
N PRO A 297 -18.72 -9.44 -15.76
CA PRO A 297 -18.94 -10.47 -16.77
C PRO A 297 -20.41 -10.94 -16.89
N GLN A 298 -21.24 -10.79 -15.85
CA GLN A 298 -22.67 -11.12 -15.92
C GLN A 298 -23.46 -10.21 -16.87
N HIS A 299 -22.90 -9.04 -17.19
CA HIS A 299 -23.47 -8.11 -18.17
C HIS A 299 -22.83 -8.24 -19.57
N LEU A 300 -21.71 -8.95 -19.68
CA LEU A 300 -21.05 -9.28 -20.96
C LEU A 300 -21.53 -10.62 -21.52
N SER A 301 -22.06 -11.53 -20.69
CA SER A 301 -22.63 -12.82 -21.12
C SER A 301 -24.12 -12.77 -21.48
N VAL A 302 -24.73 -11.58 -21.49
CA VAL A 302 -26.07 -11.34 -22.07
C VAL A 302 -25.89 -10.91 -23.53
N GLU A 303 -25.37 -11.80 -24.35
CA GLU A 303 -25.44 -11.76 -25.82
C GLU A 303 -25.78 -13.16 -26.35
#